data_AF-A0A7Y1VZC2-F1
#
_entry.id   AF-A0A7Y1VZC2-F1
#
_cell.length_a   1.000
_cell.length_b   1.000
_cell.length_c   1.000
_cell.angle_alpha   90.00
_cell.angle_beta   90.00
_cell.angle_gamma   90.00
#
_symmetry.space_group_name_H-M   'P 1'
#
loop_
_entity.id
_entity.type
_entity.pdbx_description
1 polymer ?
#
loop_
_entity_poly.entity_id
_entity_poly.type
_entity_poly.pdbx_seq_one_letter_code
_entity_poly.pdbx_strand_id
1 'polypeptide(L)'
;MQVRNIFILLFALLLPILVQSQVLDAIDIYVNIQEKIAGKVQMLPNAKLLISDVGEVRTDDKGSYAFTYPVRNEVDPAVSIALLSENHKMLKPIDGSIDLDPSREEMHIDFLVVNMESESPEFKKRIADLESKVSRLKSKNALTNQQLNALNSTLLDTILFFEANRQQLEAQIADFEQLTDQQRDEIDGLRAQVVALESQVDNLTQELEQALEEKYLRQNQYFKDISSSLLNYLRKAKDLRDHLPFIKSYFNSPGGFQSYSEDIKSYNKIYEGFDSNRLAYLEGIERYWANPKIGPVMEEVFDFLVKGIHQNQILPVMRDMYEQLNKQNPGKAQKIANLAHEDMAVNVQALEKQINRSLMQLRKSI
;
A
#
# COMPACT_ATOMS: atom_id res chain seq x y z
N MET A 1 32.13 16.46 7.01
CA MET A 1 32.67 17.84 6.91
C MET A 1 31.51 18.71 6.41
N GLN A 2 31.02 19.62 7.27
CA GLN A 2 30.13 20.78 7.00
C GLN A 2 28.92 20.53 6.06
N VAL A 3 27.66 20.58 6.49
CA VAL A 3 26.96 21.77 7.03
C VAL A 3 25.85 21.30 7.99
N ARG A 4 26.01 21.61 9.27
CA ARG A 4 24.99 21.45 10.33
C ARG A 4 25.20 22.66 11.22
N ASN A 5 24.40 23.71 11.04
CA ASN A 5 24.21 24.87 11.95
C ASN A 5 23.46 26.01 11.23
N ILE A 6 22.18 25.81 10.93
CA ILE A 6 21.22 26.89 10.67
C ILE A 6 19.92 26.48 11.35
N PHE A 7 19.89 26.47 12.68
CA PHE A 7 18.64 26.39 13.45
C PHE A 7 18.81 26.84 14.91
N ILE A 8 19.79 27.72 15.17
CA ILE A 8 20.01 28.33 16.49
C ILE A 8 20.35 29.80 16.25
N LEU A 9 19.43 30.56 15.64
CA LEU A 9 19.59 32.02 15.53
C LEU A 9 18.26 32.79 15.43
N LEU A 10 17.18 32.21 15.97
CA LEU A 10 15.87 32.86 16.01
C LEU A 10 15.15 32.70 17.36
N PHE A 11 15.88 32.30 18.41
CA PHE A 11 15.38 32.24 19.79
C PHE A 11 16.07 33.25 20.72
N ALA A 12 16.87 34.17 20.15
CA ALA A 12 17.63 35.19 20.90
C ALA A 12 17.01 36.61 20.81
N LEU A 13 15.72 36.71 20.47
CA LEU A 13 15.01 37.99 20.29
C LEU A 13 13.76 38.13 21.18
N LEU A 14 13.75 37.45 22.32
CA LEU A 14 12.81 37.72 23.42
C LEU A 14 13.62 37.90 24.72
N LEU A 15 14.45 38.95 24.74
CA LEU A 15 14.85 39.58 26.00
C LEU A 15 13.60 40.30 26.54
N PRO A 16 13.01 39.91 27.68
CA PRO A 16 12.25 40.87 28.44
C PRO A 16 13.26 41.93 28.90
N ILE A 17 13.05 43.18 28.51
CA ILE A 17 13.68 44.32 29.13
C ILE A 17 13.23 44.27 30.60
N LEU A 18 14.05 43.65 31.45
CA LEU A 18 13.98 43.78 32.89
C LEU A 18 14.37 45.22 33.18
N VAL A 19 13.37 46.09 33.21
CA VAL A 19 13.45 47.33 33.98
C VAL A 19 13.66 46.90 35.41
N GLN A 20 14.92 46.85 35.87
CA GLN A 20 15.21 46.87 37.30
C GLN A 20 14.71 48.22 37.82
N SER A 21 13.46 48.26 38.26
CA SER A 21 13.05 49.25 39.25
C SER A 21 13.97 49.03 40.45
N GLN A 22 14.77 50.03 40.82
CA GLN A 22 15.48 50.00 42.10
C GLN A 22 14.41 49.95 43.19
N VAL A 23 14.16 48.74 43.71
CA VAL A 23 13.35 48.55 44.91
C VAL A 23 14.30 48.84 46.06
N LEU A 24 14.01 49.89 46.82
CA LEU A 24 14.81 50.26 48.00
C LEU A 24 14.73 49.14 49.05
N ASP A 25 15.84 48.86 49.74
CA ASP A 25 15.89 47.84 50.80
C ASP A 25 15.12 48.28 52.07
N ALA A 26 14.97 49.60 52.28
CA ALA A 26 14.21 50.19 53.38
C ALA A 26 13.71 51.61 53.03
N ILE A 27 12.69 52.07 53.74
CA ILE A 27 12.11 53.42 53.61
C ILE A 27 12.10 54.10 54.98
N ASP A 28 12.49 55.37 55.04
CA ASP A 28 12.36 56.18 56.24
C ASP A 28 10.97 56.83 56.31
N ILE A 29 10.23 56.53 57.37
CA ILE A 29 8.84 56.96 57.55
C ILE A 29 8.77 57.99 58.67
N TYR A 30 8.26 59.17 58.32
CA TYR A 30 8.03 60.28 59.23
C TYR A 30 6.53 60.44 59.47
N VAL A 31 6.12 60.21 60.71
CA VAL A 31 4.73 60.23 61.15
C VAL A 31 4.46 61.51 61.92
N ASN A 32 3.40 62.22 61.55
CA ASN A 32 2.90 63.39 62.26
C ASN A 32 1.48 63.10 62.77
N ILE A 33 1.25 63.20 64.08
CA ILE A 33 -0.08 63.03 64.65
C ILE A 33 -0.72 64.40 64.85
N GLN A 34 -1.83 64.61 64.15
CA GLN A 34 -2.58 65.85 64.11
C GLN A 34 -3.96 65.65 64.73
N GLU A 35 -4.28 66.40 65.76
CA GLU A 35 -5.61 66.43 66.36
C GLU A 35 -6.47 67.54 65.74
N LYS A 36 -7.73 67.22 65.41
CA LYS A 36 -8.71 68.23 65.00
C LYS A 36 -9.58 68.63 66.18
N ILE A 37 -9.52 69.90 66.58
CA ILE A 37 -10.38 70.51 67.60
C ILE A 37 -11.14 71.68 66.98
N ALA A 38 -12.47 71.67 67.05
CA ALA A 38 -13.34 72.77 66.60
C ALA A 38 -13.01 73.29 65.19
N GLY A 39 -12.61 72.40 64.28
CA GLY A 39 -12.28 72.73 62.89
C GLY A 39 -10.84 73.19 62.63
N LYS A 40 -10.02 73.40 63.67
CA LYS A 40 -8.58 73.67 63.55
C LYS A 40 -7.78 72.40 63.81
N VAL A 41 -6.65 72.28 63.13
CA VAL A 41 -5.73 71.15 63.27
C VAL A 41 -4.54 71.60 64.11
N GLN A 42 -4.22 70.86 65.16
CA GLN A 42 -3.05 71.07 66.02
C GLN A 42 -2.25 69.77 66.11
N MET A 43 -0.96 69.85 66.39
CA MET A 43 -0.16 68.66 66.64
C MET A 43 -0.54 68.03 67.98
N LEU A 44 -0.56 66.70 68.05
CA LEU A 44 -0.83 65.95 69.27
C LEU A 44 0.49 65.42 69.87
N PRO A 45 1.09 66.14 70.84
CA PRO A 45 2.34 65.72 71.46
C PRO A 45 2.14 64.49 72.35
N ASN A 46 3.19 63.68 72.51
CA ASN A 46 3.21 62.50 73.39
C ASN A 46 2.13 61.43 73.12
N ALA A 47 1.63 61.33 71.88
CA ALA A 47 0.67 60.31 71.47
C ALA A 47 1.32 58.92 71.49
N LYS A 48 0.62 57.93 72.07
CA LYS A 48 1.06 56.52 72.06
C LYS A 48 0.61 55.84 70.77
N LEU A 49 1.54 55.21 70.06
CA LEU A 49 1.29 54.49 68.81
C LEU A 49 1.74 53.03 68.95
N LEU A 50 1.04 52.12 68.28
CA LEU A 50 1.46 50.73 68.07
C LEU A 50 1.74 50.54 66.58
N ILE A 51 2.98 50.22 66.24
CA ILE A 51 3.40 50.00 64.85
C ILE A 51 3.70 48.52 64.68
N SER A 52 3.12 47.90 63.65
CA SER A 52 3.09 46.44 63.41
C SER A 52 4.44 45.73 63.59
N ASP A 53 5.55 46.38 63.23
CA ASP A 53 6.91 45.81 63.25
C ASP A 53 7.91 46.55 64.14
N VAL A 54 7.49 47.65 64.79
CA VAL A 54 8.35 48.47 65.69
C VAL A 54 7.90 48.36 67.16
N GLY A 55 6.62 48.06 67.41
CA GLY A 55 6.03 47.98 68.74
C GLY A 55 5.45 49.31 69.24
N GLU A 56 5.33 49.45 70.56
CA GLU A 56 4.77 50.65 71.19
C GLU A 56 5.78 51.80 71.23
N VAL A 57 5.38 52.95 70.68
CA VAL A 57 6.21 54.15 70.59
C VAL A 57 5.43 55.39 71.02
N ARG A 58 6.14 56.48 71.32
CA ARG A 58 5.53 57.77 71.64
C ARG A 58 6.04 58.85 70.70
N THR A 59 5.14 59.74 70.28
CA THR A 59 5.53 60.93 69.52
C THR A 59 6.27 61.92 70.42
N ASP A 60 7.09 62.76 69.79
CA ASP A 60 7.86 63.82 70.45
C ASP A 60 6.97 64.97 70.94
N ASP A 61 7.61 66.02 71.47
CA ASP A 61 6.98 67.25 71.95
C ASP A 61 6.31 68.07 70.84
N LYS A 62 6.57 67.73 69.57
CA LYS A 62 5.95 68.31 68.38
C LYS A 62 4.89 67.41 67.77
N GLY A 63 4.63 66.23 68.33
CA GLY A 63 3.64 65.28 67.84
C GLY A 63 4.11 64.41 66.66
N SER A 64 5.43 64.28 66.48
CA SER A 64 6.05 63.54 65.38
C SER A 64 6.83 62.31 65.86
N TYR A 65 6.99 61.31 65.01
CA TYR A 65 7.83 60.14 65.24
C TYR A 65 8.41 59.64 63.92
N ALA A 66 9.67 59.21 63.90
CA ALA A 66 10.33 58.70 62.69
C ALA A 66 10.88 57.29 62.93
N PHE A 67 10.74 56.41 61.93
CA PHE A 67 11.29 55.05 61.96
C PHE A 67 11.59 54.55 60.56
N THR A 68 12.50 53.59 60.45
CA THR A 68 12.87 52.95 59.18
C THR A 68 12.15 51.61 59.03
N TYR A 69 11.52 51.37 57.88
CA TYR A 69 10.78 50.15 57.58
C TYR A 69 11.47 49.31 56.50
N PRO A 70 11.73 48.00 56.72
CA PRO A 70 12.32 47.13 55.71
C PRO A 70 11.28 46.69 54.67
N VAL A 71 11.57 46.83 53.36
CA VAL A 71 10.59 46.61 52.27
C VAL A 71 10.92 45.37 51.42
N ARG A 72 11.88 44.58 51.88
CA ARG A 72 12.54 43.54 51.08
C ARG A 72 11.58 42.39 50.73
N ASN A 73 11.35 42.19 49.43
CA ASN A 73 10.56 41.10 48.82
C ASN A 73 9.03 41.14 49.08
N GLU A 74 8.48 42.26 49.52
CA GLU A 74 7.03 42.43 49.62
C GLU A 74 6.47 43.01 48.31
N VAL A 75 5.48 42.31 47.72
CA VAL A 75 4.88 42.68 46.42
C VAL A 75 3.94 43.88 46.54
N ASP A 76 3.51 44.23 47.76
CA ASP A 76 2.77 45.46 48.11
C ASP A 76 3.01 45.75 49.60
N PRO A 77 4.14 46.38 49.97
CA PRO A 77 4.51 46.58 51.37
C PRO A 77 3.53 47.50 52.08
N ALA A 78 3.05 47.10 53.26
CA ALA A 78 2.09 47.89 54.01
C ALA A 78 2.41 47.88 55.51
N VAL A 79 2.39 49.06 56.13
CA VAL A 79 2.56 49.20 57.58
C VAL A 79 1.23 49.59 58.21
N SER A 80 0.85 48.91 59.29
CA SER A 80 -0.28 49.33 60.13
C SER A 80 0.21 50.04 61.39
N ILE A 81 -0.35 51.23 61.63
CA ILE A 81 -0.07 52.09 62.77
C ILE A 81 -1.38 52.37 63.50
N ALA A 82 -1.50 51.91 64.74
CA ALA A 82 -2.67 52.15 65.59
C ALA A 82 -2.38 53.22 66.64
N LEU A 83 -3.34 54.12 66.89
CA LEU A 83 -3.30 55.07 68.00
C LEU A 83 -3.82 54.39 69.27
N LEU A 84 -2.99 54.29 70.30
CA LEU A 84 -3.36 53.73 71.60
C LEU A 84 -3.90 54.83 72.51
N SER A 85 -5.17 55.20 72.31
CA SER A 85 -5.85 56.25 73.06
C SER A 85 -7.29 55.86 73.34
N GLU A 86 -7.74 56.08 74.58
CA GLU A 86 -9.14 55.83 74.96
C GLU A 86 -10.08 56.93 74.42
N ASN A 87 -9.56 58.14 74.22
CA ASN A 87 -10.38 59.32 73.94
C ASN A 87 -10.24 59.80 72.49
N HIS A 88 -9.28 59.29 71.72
CA HIS A 88 -9.00 59.75 70.36
C HIS A 88 -9.19 58.62 69.35
N LYS A 89 -9.84 58.92 68.23
CA LYS A 89 -9.96 58.00 67.10
C LYS A 89 -9.25 58.55 65.88
N MET A 90 -8.49 57.69 65.21
CA MET A 90 -7.82 57.97 63.95
C MET A 90 -8.85 57.99 62.81
N LEU A 91 -8.84 59.05 62.01
CA LEU A 91 -9.72 59.23 60.86
C LEU A 91 -9.00 59.12 59.52
N LYS A 92 -7.68 59.38 59.50
CA LYS A 92 -6.85 59.26 58.32
C LYS A 92 -5.44 58.82 58.74
N PRO A 93 -4.83 57.82 58.06
CA PRO A 93 -5.49 56.84 57.19
C PRO A 93 -6.52 55.99 57.97
N ILE A 94 -7.54 55.50 57.26
CA ILE A 94 -8.59 54.65 57.86
C ILE A 94 -7.95 53.29 58.20
N ASP A 95 -8.23 52.77 59.40
CA ASP A 95 -7.62 51.55 59.97
C ASP A 95 -6.10 51.62 60.21
N GLY A 96 -5.47 52.80 60.04
CA GLY A 96 -4.05 52.98 60.28
C GLY A 96 -3.12 52.26 59.29
N SER A 97 -3.68 51.63 58.25
CA SER A 97 -2.94 50.91 57.21
C SER A 97 -2.46 51.88 56.14
N ILE A 98 -1.19 51.77 55.79
CA ILE A 98 -0.52 52.60 54.79
C ILE A 98 0.15 51.67 53.80
N ASP A 99 -0.21 51.83 52.53
CA ASP A 99 0.55 51.24 51.43
C ASP A 99 1.84 52.05 51.26
N LEU A 100 2.97 51.38 51.38
CA LEU A 100 4.29 51.97 51.21
C LEU A 100 4.64 52.00 49.73
N ASP A 101 5.23 53.10 49.27
CA ASP A 101 5.70 53.25 47.90
C ASP A 101 7.19 52.87 47.84
N PRO A 102 7.56 51.65 47.42
CA PRO A 102 8.95 51.18 47.40
C PRO A 102 9.87 51.95 46.46
N SER A 103 9.33 52.91 45.68
CA SER A 103 10.10 53.81 44.82
C SER A 103 10.59 55.09 45.54
N ARG A 104 10.20 55.31 46.81
CA ARG A 104 10.57 56.51 47.59
C ARG A 104 11.46 56.16 48.77
N GLU A 105 12.55 56.90 48.94
CA GLU A 105 13.47 56.77 50.09
C GLU A 105 12.85 57.25 51.41
N GLU A 106 11.98 58.26 51.33
CA GLU A 106 11.32 58.86 52.49
C GLU A 106 9.81 59.03 52.27
N MET A 107 9.03 58.82 53.33
CA MET A 107 7.59 59.05 53.33
C MET A 107 7.16 59.89 54.53
N HIS A 108 6.47 61.00 54.28
CA HIS A 108 5.82 61.82 55.32
C HIS A 108 4.33 61.52 55.37
N ILE A 109 3.84 61.16 56.55
CA ILE A 109 2.47 60.71 56.73
C ILE A 109 1.82 61.47 57.87
N ASP A 110 0.81 62.24 57.52
CA ASP A 110 -0.02 62.96 58.47
C ASP A 110 -1.22 62.09 58.89
N PHE A 111 -1.27 61.79 60.17
CA PHE A 111 -2.38 61.10 60.80
C PHE A 111 -3.34 62.11 61.41
N LEU A 112 -4.58 62.09 60.95
CA LEU A 112 -5.61 62.94 61.53
C LEU A 112 -6.39 62.15 62.58
N VAL A 113 -6.40 62.64 63.81
CA VAL A 113 -7.10 62.06 64.94
C VAL A 113 -8.13 63.06 65.49
N VAL A 114 -9.19 62.54 66.07
CA VAL A 114 -10.27 63.35 66.66
C VAL A 114 -10.59 62.83 68.04
N ASN A 115 -10.72 63.75 69.00
CA ASN A 115 -11.20 63.42 70.33
C ASN A 115 -12.69 63.05 70.27
N MET A 116 -12.99 61.78 70.45
CA MET A 116 -14.32 61.22 70.33
C MET A 116 -15.24 61.58 71.51
N GLU A 117 -14.70 62.00 72.66
CA GLU A 117 -15.53 62.44 73.79
C GLU A 117 -16.20 63.80 73.50
N SER A 118 -15.51 64.67 72.74
CA SER A 118 -15.97 66.02 72.40
C SER A 118 -16.86 66.11 71.15
N GLU A 119 -17.08 65.00 70.44
CA GLU A 119 -17.78 64.98 69.15
C GLU A 119 -19.25 64.58 69.23
N SER A 120 -20.04 65.04 68.26
CA SER A 120 -21.49 64.81 68.24
C SER A 120 -21.86 63.34 68.04
N PRO A 121 -22.97 62.84 68.63
CA PRO A 121 -23.44 61.47 68.41
C PRO A 121 -23.70 61.12 66.94
N GLU A 122 -24.09 62.10 66.12
CA GLU A 122 -24.31 61.93 64.68
C GLU A 122 -23.00 61.66 63.91
N PHE A 123 -21.92 62.33 64.30
CA PHE A 123 -20.60 62.12 63.71
C PHE A 123 -20.10 60.68 63.98
N LYS A 124 -20.24 60.22 65.23
CA LYS A 124 -19.89 58.84 65.63
C LYS A 124 -20.63 57.79 64.80
N LYS A 125 -21.94 57.99 64.59
CA LYS A 125 -22.79 57.08 63.79
C LYS A 125 -22.37 57.04 62.32
N ARG A 126 -21.99 58.18 61.74
CA ARG A 126 -21.56 58.28 60.34
C ARG A 126 -20.23 57.58 60.08
N ILE A 127 -19.29 57.67 61.02
CA ILE A 127 -18.02 56.92 60.96
C ILE A 127 -18.28 55.40 60.99
N ALA A 128 -19.12 54.93 61.90
CA ALA A 128 -19.45 53.50 61.99
C ALA A 128 -20.16 52.97 60.72
N ASP A 129 -21.05 53.76 60.11
CA ASP A 129 -21.71 53.39 58.85
C ASP A 129 -20.72 53.31 57.67
N LEU A 130 -19.75 54.23 57.62
CA LEU A 130 -18.68 54.21 56.62
C LEU A 130 -17.77 53.00 56.77
N GLU A 131 -17.35 52.66 58.00
CA GLU A 131 -16.54 51.47 58.29
C GLU A 131 -17.26 50.17 57.86
N SER A 132 -18.55 50.07 58.17
CA SER A 132 -19.40 48.95 57.74
C SER A 132 -19.47 48.83 56.21
N LYS A 133 -19.62 49.94 55.50
CA LYS A 133 -19.63 49.96 54.02
C LYS A 133 -18.29 49.56 53.42
N VAL A 134 -17.18 50.07 53.96
CA VAL A 134 -15.82 49.74 53.51
C VAL A 134 -15.54 48.25 53.73
N SER A 135 -15.89 47.69 54.89
CA SER A 135 -15.75 46.26 55.18
C SER A 135 -16.53 45.39 54.18
N ARG A 136 -17.81 45.73 53.93
CA ARG A 136 -18.65 45.03 52.94
C ARG A 136 -18.08 45.08 51.53
N LEU A 137 -17.53 46.22 51.13
CA LEU A 137 -16.88 46.38 49.82
C LEU A 137 -15.60 45.53 49.71
N LYS A 138 -14.76 45.49 50.75
CA LYS A 138 -13.57 44.62 50.81
C LYS A 138 -13.95 43.14 50.64
N SER A 139 -14.94 42.65 51.40
CA SER A 139 -15.41 41.26 51.29
C SER A 139 -15.99 40.93 49.92
N LYS A 140 -16.75 41.85 49.31
CA LYS A 140 -17.30 41.65 47.96
C LYS A 140 -16.20 41.56 46.91
N ASN A 141 -15.17 42.39 47.01
CA ASN A 141 -14.05 42.37 46.06
C ASN A 141 -13.25 41.06 46.15
N ALA A 142 -12.98 40.58 47.37
CA ALA A 142 -12.33 39.28 47.59
C ALA A 142 -13.11 38.10 46.99
N LEU A 143 -14.44 38.09 47.15
CA LEU A 143 -15.31 37.07 46.54
C LEU A 143 -15.26 37.12 45.00
N THR A 144 -15.31 38.32 44.41
CA THR A 144 -15.20 38.50 42.95
C THR A 144 -13.86 37.98 42.42
N ASN A 145 -12.75 38.29 43.10
CA ASN A 145 -11.43 37.78 42.71
C ASN A 145 -11.34 36.26 42.81
N GLN A 146 -11.94 35.67 43.85
CA GLN A 146 -12.01 34.20 43.97
C GLN A 146 -12.82 33.57 42.83
N GLN A 147 -13.97 34.16 42.47
CA GLN A 147 -14.78 33.71 41.33
C GLN A 147 -14.01 33.83 40.00
N LEU A 148 -13.28 34.93 39.80
CA LEU A 148 -12.49 35.18 38.61
C LEU A 148 -11.34 34.17 38.48
N ASN A 149 -10.65 33.86 39.58
CA ASN A 149 -9.60 32.84 39.60
C ASN A 149 -10.15 31.43 39.32
N ALA A 150 -11.30 31.07 39.89
CA ALA A 150 -11.95 29.78 39.63
C ALA A 150 -12.40 29.64 38.17
N LEU A 151 -12.96 30.71 37.60
CA LEU A 151 -13.32 30.75 36.18
C LEU A 151 -12.07 30.61 35.30
N ASN A 152 -10.99 31.34 35.62
CA ASN A 152 -9.74 31.30 34.86
C ASN A 152 -9.11 29.89 34.90
N SER A 153 -9.09 29.24 36.07
CA SER A 153 -8.66 27.84 36.19
C SER A 153 -9.49 26.91 35.32
N THR A 154 -10.81 27.04 35.34
CA THR A 154 -11.72 26.17 34.58
C THR A 154 -11.54 26.36 33.07
N LEU A 155 -11.34 27.61 32.62
CA LEU A 155 -11.05 27.92 31.22
C LEU A 155 -9.71 27.32 30.79
N LEU A 156 -8.67 27.44 31.59
CA LEU A 156 -7.36 26.83 31.31
C LEU A 156 -7.46 25.30 31.21
N ASP A 157 -8.15 24.64 32.14
CA ASP A 157 -8.36 23.18 32.09
C ASP A 157 -9.10 22.75 30.83
N THR A 158 -10.11 23.53 30.43
CA THR A 158 -10.90 23.28 29.21
C THR A 158 -10.03 23.44 27.95
N ILE A 159 -9.20 24.50 27.89
CA ILE A 159 -8.27 24.73 26.77
C ILE A 159 -7.28 23.56 26.67
N LEU A 160 -6.66 23.17 27.79
CA LEU A 160 -5.70 22.06 27.83
C LEU A 160 -6.34 20.74 27.38
N PHE A 161 -7.58 20.47 27.83
CA PHE A 161 -8.33 19.28 27.42
C PHE A 161 -8.59 19.25 25.90
N PHE A 162 -9.06 20.36 25.32
CA PHE A 162 -9.32 20.42 23.88
C PHE A 162 -8.02 20.40 23.06
N GLU A 163 -6.95 20.98 23.55
CA GLU A 163 -5.65 20.94 22.89
C GLU A 163 -5.08 19.52 22.84
N ALA A 164 -5.19 18.76 23.95
CA ALA A 164 -4.82 17.35 23.99
C ALA A 164 -5.66 16.51 23.01
N ASN A 165 -6.97 16.72 22.96
CA ASN A 165 -7.84 16.05 22.00
C ASN A 165 -7.50 16.40 20.55
N ARG A 166 -7.20 17.67 20.26
CA ARG A 166 -6.77 18.11 18.92
C ARG A 166 -5.49 17.39 18.51
N GLN A 167 -4.49 17.33 19.38
CA GLN A 167 -3.23 16.63 19.09
C GLN A 167 -3.44 15.13 18.85
N GLN A 168 -4.32 14.49 19.64
CA GLN A 168 -4.66 13.08 19.44
C GLN A 168 -5.35 12.84 18.08
N LEU A 169 -6.29 13.70 17.70
CA LEU A 169 -6.97 13.60 16.41
C LEU A 169 -6.00 13.85 15.24
N GLU A 170 -5.09 14.80 15.37
CA GLU A 170 -4.05 15.06 14.35
C GLU A 170 -3.13 13.86 14.17
N ALA A 171 -2.74 13.19 15.26
CA ALA A 171 -1.96 11.95 15.19
C ALA A 171 -2.75 10.83 14.49
N GLN A 172 -4.03 10.66 14.81
CA GLN A 172 -4.87 9.67 14.14
C GLN A 172 -5.05 9.95 12.64
N ILE A 173 -5.22 11.23 12.26
CA ILE A 173 -5.31 11.62 10.84
C ILE A 173 -4.01 11.25 10.11
N ALA A 174 -2.85 11.55 10.71
CA ALA A 174 -1.56 11.19 10.12
C ALA A 174 -1.41 9.67 9.95
N ASP A 175 -1.82 8.88 10.95
CA ASP A 175 -1.81 7.41 10.86
C ASP A 175 -2.75 6.90 9.74
N PHE A 176 -3.93 7.48 9.60
CA PHE A 176 -4.88 7.13 8.53
C PHE A 176 -4.38 7.53 7.13
N GLU A 177 -3.73 8.70 7.00
CA GLU A 177 -3.09 9.13 5.76
C GLU A 177 -2.01 8.14 5.34
N GLN A 178 -1.13 7.74 6.27
CA GLN A 178 -0.09 6.75 6.01
C GLN A 178 -0.67 5.39 5.60
N LEU A 179 -1.74 4.93 6.26
CA LEU A 179 -2.40 3.67 5.90
C LEU A 179 -3.04 3.76 4.51
N THR A 180 -3.63 4.90 4.17
CA THR A 180 -4.26 5.14 2.86
C THR A 180 -3.23 5.11 1.74
N ASP A 181 -2.06 5.71 1.96
CA ASP A 181 -0.95 5.67 1.01
C ASP A 181 -0.42 4.25 0.81
N GLN A 182 -0.26 3.47 1.89
CA GLN A 182 0.15 2.06 1.79
C GLN A 182 -0.85 1.21 1.00
N GLN A 183 -2.15 1.40 1.25
CA GLN A 183 -3.20 0.70 0.50
C GLN A 183 -3.21 1.11 -0.97
N ARG A 184 -2.93 2.38 -1.27
CA ARG A 184 -2.83 2.88 -2.64
C ARG A 184 -1.68 2.23 -3.39
N ASP A 185 -0.51 2.15 -2.77
CA ASP A 185 0.66 1.49 -3.34
C ASP A 185 0.40 0.00 -3.58
N GLU A 186 -0.29 -0.69 -2.66
CA GLU A 186 -0.68 -2.09 -2.83
C GLU A 186 -1.66 -2.27 -3.99
N ILE A 187 -2.68 -1.41 -4.10
CA ILE A 187 -3.65 -1.42 -5.21
C ILE A 187 -2.94 -1.19 -6.55
N ASP A 188 -2.01 -0.24 -6.62
CA ASP A 188 -1.26 0.05 -7.84
C ASP A 188 -0.33 -1.12 -8.21
N GLY A 189 0.29 -1.78 -7.21
CA GLY A 189 1.06 -3.01 -7.40
C GLY A 189 0.21 -4.17 -7.92
N LEU A 190 -0.97 -4.40 -7.35
CA LEU A 190 -1.91 -5.42 -7.80
C LEU A 190 -2.43 -5.14 -9.21
N ARG A 191 -2.73 -3.87 -9.55
CA ARG A 191 -3.13 -3.47 -10.90
C ARG A 191 -2.03 -3.77 -11.92
N ALA A 192 -0.78 -3.47 -11.59
CA ALA A 192 0.36 -3.80 -12.46
C ALA A 192 0.48 -5.31 -12.69
N GLN A 193 0.26 -6.13 -11.65
CA GLN A 193 0.24 -7.59 -11.77
C GLN A 193 -0.90 -8.09 -12.65
N VAL A 194 -2.11 -7.53 -12.50
CA VAL A 194 -3.26 -7.87 -13.34
C VAL A 194 -2.96 -7.59 -14.81
N VAL A 195 -2.44 -6.40 -15.13
CA VAL A 195 -2.06 -6.04 -16.52
C VAL A 195 -0.99 -6.98 -17.08
N ALA A 196 0.00 -7.36 -16.26
CA ALA A 196 1.05 -8.30 -16.68
C ALA A 196 0.47 -9.71 -16.96
N LEU A 197 -0.45 -10.19 -16.11
CA LEU A 197 -1.12 -11.47 -16.29
C LEU A 197 -2.05 -11.47 -17.51
N GLU A 198 -2.81 -10.39 -17.73
CA GLU A 198 -3.64 -10.22 -18.93
C GLU A 198 -2.78 -10.29 -20.19
N SER A 199 -1.66 -9.57 -20.23
CA SER A 199 -0.72 -9.65 -21.36
C SER A 199 -0.14 -11.05 -21.56
N GLN A 200 0.15 -11.78 -20.47
CA GLN A 200 0.63 -13.15 -20.56
C GLN A 200 -0.45 -14.10 -21.12
N VAL A 201 -1.70 -13.94 -20.70
CA VAL A 201 -2.84 -14.71 -21.21
C VAL A 201 -3.03 -14.44 -22.71
N ASP A 202 -2.95 -13.19 -23.14
CA ASP A 202 -3.07 -12.82 -24.56
C ASP A 202 -1.94 -13.46 -25.39
N ASN A 203 -0.69 -13.38 -24.92
CA ASN A 203 0.45 -13.99 -25.59
C ASN A 203 0.30 -15.52 -25.69
N LEU A 204 -0.06 -16.19 -24.60
CA LEU A 204 -0.27 -17.65 -24.59
C LEU A 204 -1.44 -18.07 -25.49
N THR A 205 -2.48 -17.25 -25.56
CA THR A 205 -3.62 -17.48 -26.46
C THR A 205 -3.16 -17.41 -27.91
N GLN A 206 -2.38 -16.38 -28.27
CA GLN A 206 -1.82 -16.23 -29.61
C GLN A 206 -0.87 -17.38 -29.97
N GLU A 207 0.02 -17.78 -29.06
CA GLU A 207 0.92 -18.93 -29.26
C GLU A 207 0.15 -20.23 -29.46
N LEU A 208 -0.93 -20.44 -28.69
CA LEU A 208 -1.78 -21.62 -28.82
C LEU A 208 -2.50 -21.63 -30.18
N GLU A 209 -3.05 -20.50 -30.62
CA GLU A 209 -3.70 -20.38 -31.93
C GLU A 209 -2.73 -20.71 -33.07
N GLN A 210 -1.51 -20.16 -33.03
CA GLN A 210 -0.46 -20.45 -34.01
C GLN A 210 -0.08 -21.93 -33.99
N ALA A 211 0.13 -22.52 -32.81
CA ALA A 211 0.47 -23.93 -32.69
C ALA A 211 -0.63 -24.86 -33.21
N LEU A 212 -1.91 -24.50 -33.01
CA LEU A 212 -3.06 -25.25 -33.54
C LEU A 212 -3.16 -25.13 -35.06
N GLU A 213 -2.94 -23.94 -35.63
CA GLU A 213 -2.91 -23.73 -37.06
C GLU A 213 -1.77 -24.53 -37.71
N GLU A 214 -0.56 -24.42 -37.18
CA GLU A 214 0.59 -25.18 -37.65
C GLU A 214 0.35 -26.69 -37.57
N LYS A 215 -0.20 -27.18 -36.46
CA LYS A 215 -0.56 -28.58 -36.29
C LYS A 215 -1.56 -29.02 -37.37
N TYR A 216 -2.61 -28.25 -37.62
CA TYR A 216 -3.61 -28.56 -38.64
C TYR A 216 -3.00 -28.58 -40.06
N LEU A 217 -2.12 -27.64 -40.39
CA LEU A 217 -1.41 -27.61 -41.66
C LEU A 217 -0.51 -28.84 -41.82
N ARG A 218 0.23 -29.21 -40.77
CA ARG A 218 1.08 -30.43 -40.76
C ARG A 218 0.24 -31.69 -40.91
N GLN A 219 -0.86 -31.82 -40.18
CA GLN A 219 -1.79 -32.95 -40.32
C GLN A 219 -2.31 -33.10 -41.75
N ASN A 220 -2.73 -32.02 -42.39
CA ASN A 220 -3.19 -32.07 -43.77
C ASN A 220 -2.09 -32.47 -44.75
N GLN A 221 -0.87 -31.97 -44.56
CA GLN A 221 0.27 -32.33 -45.40
C GLN A 221 0.61 -33.82 -45.28
N TYR A 222 0.76 -34.32 -44.05
CA TYR A 222 0.99 -35.74 -43.80
C TYR A 222 -0.14 -36.61 -44.36
N PHE A 223 -1.40 -36.22 -44.15
CA PHE A 223 -2.55 -36.94 -44.71
C PHE A 223 -2.49 -37.04 -46.24
N LYS A 224 -2.17 -35.94 -46.91
CA LYS A 224 -2.03 -35.89 -48.37
C LYS A 224 -0.90 -36.80 -48.85
N ASP A 225 0.25 -36.76 -48.20
CA ASP A 225 1.42 -37.54 -48.59
C ASP A 225 1.19 -39.05 -48.37
N ILE A 226 0.66 -39.42 -47.20
CA ILE A 226 0.32 -40.80 -46.85
C ILE A 226 -0.74 -41.35 -47.80
N SER A 227 -1.84 -40.63 -48.00
CA SER A 227 -2.93 -41.07 -48.87
C SER A 227 -2.45 -41.22 -50.32
N SER A 228 -1.66 -40.28 -50.82
CA SER A 228 -1.07 -40.37 -52.16
C SER A 228 -0.16 -41.59 -52.29
N SER A 229 0.72 -41.82 -51.32
CA SER A 229 1.67 -42.94 -51.34
C SER A 229 0.95 -44.29 -51.32
N LEU A 230 -0.03 -44.47 -50.42
CA LEU A 230 -0.84 -45.68 -50.32
C LEU A 230 -1.67 -45.96 -51.59
N LEU A 231 -2.34 -44.94 -52.13
CA LEU A 231 -3.18 -45.09 -53.31
C LEU A 231 -2.33 -45.34 -54.58
N ASN A 232 -1.16 -44.72 -54.69
CA ASN A 232 -0.22 -44.98 -55.77
C ASN A 232 0.31 -46.41 -55.72
N TYR A 233 0.70 -46.89 -54.54
CA TYR A 233 1.11 -48.27 -54.36
C TYR A 233 -0.02 -49.23 -54.75
N LEU A 234 -1.22 -49.02 -54.22
CA LEU A 234 -2.38 -49.87 -54.49
C LEU A 234 -2.68 -49.95 -55.98
N ARG A 235 -2.67 -48.80 -56.68
CA ARG A 235 -2.86 -48.73 -58.12
C ARG A 235 -1.81 -49.56 -58.85
N LYS A 236 -0.53 -49.40 -58.52
CA LYS A 236 0.54 -50.17 -59.18
C LYS A 236 0.49 -51.66 -58.87
N ALA A 237 0.07 -52.05 -57.66
CA ALA A 237 -0.18 -53.45 -57.33
C ALA A 237 -1.33 -54.04 -58.13
N LYS A 238 -2.41 -53.28 -58.37
CA LYS A 238 -3.51 -53.67 -59.25
C LYS A 238 -3.04 -53.81 -60.70
N ASP A 239 -2.29 -52.84 -61.22
CA ASP A 239 -1.71 -52.91 -62.57
C ASP A 239 -0.92 -54.22 -62.73
N LEU A 240 0.00 -54.53 -61.80
CA LEU A 240 0.78 -55.76 -61.83
C LEU A 240 -0.08 -57.03 -61.81
N ARG A 241 -1.07 -57.08 -60.91
CA ARG A 241 -2.03 -58.19 -60.86
C ARG A 241 -2.74 -58.38 -62.20
N ASP A 242 -3.17 -57.29 -62.83
CA ASP A 242 -3.93 -57.31 -64.09
C ASP A 242 -3.08 -57.73 -65.30
N HIS A 243 -1.75 -57.59 -65.20
CA HIS A 243 -0.81 -58.11 -66.20
C HIS A 243 -0.57 -59.62 -66.10
N LEU A 244 -0.78 -60.24 -64.94
CA LEU A 244 -0.44 -61.66 -64.70
C LEU A 244 -1.13 -62.65 -65.67
N PRO A 245 -2.42 -62.49 -66.05
CA PRO A 245 -3.06 -63.40 -67.01
C PRO A 245 -2.47 -63.35 -68.43
N PHE A 246 -1.63 -62.35 -68.75
CA PHE A 246 -1.16 -62.07 -70.11
C PHE A 246 0.36 -62.22 -70.30
N ILE A 247 1.09 -62.76 -69.33
CA ILE A 247 2.55 -62.87 -69.34
C ILE A 247 3.12 -63.56 -70.58
N LYS A 248 2.52 -64.68 -71.00
CA LYS A 248 2.92 -65.39 -72.23
C LYS A 248 2.70 -64.54 -73.47
N SER A 249 1.61 -63.78 -73.52
CA SER A 249 1.30 -62.87 -74.63
C SER A 249 2.28 -61.70 -74.67
N TYR A 250 2.65 -61.13 -73.52
CA TYR A 250 3.67 -60.09 -73.43
C TYR A 250 5.04 -60.59 -73.87
N PHE A 251 5.45 -61.78 -73.41
CA PHE A 251 6.74 -62.38 -73.79
C PHE A 251 6.87 -62.61 -75.30
N ASN A 252 5.80 -63.05 -75.96
CA ASN A 252 5.81 -63.33 -77.40
C ASN A 252 5.68 -62.08 -78.28
N SER A 253 5.45 -60.90 -77.69
CA SER A 253 5.25 -59.64 -78.41
C SER A 253 6.50 -58.75 -78.32
N PRO A 254 7.05 -58.24 -79.44
CA PRO A 254 8.27 -57.41 -79.45
C PRO A 254 8.25 -56.19 -78.53
N GLY A 255 7.08 -55.61 -78.24
CA GLY A 255 6.92 -54.48 -77.31
C GLY A 255 6.23 -54.81 -75.99
N GLY A 256 5.56 -55.97 -75.90
CA GLY A 256 4.75 -56.34 -74.72
C GLY A 256 5.62 -56.62 -73.50
N PHE A 257 6.73 -57.35 -73.68
CA PHE A 257 7.65 -57.66 -72.58
C PHE A 257 8.37 -56.41 -72.06
N GLN A 258 8.71 -55.47 -72.94
CA GLN A 258 9.31 -54.21 -72.54
C GLN A 258 8.34 -53.38 -71.70
N SER A 259 7.08 -53.22 -72.16
CA SER A 259 6.04 -52.52 -71.39
C SER A 259 5.86 -53.11 -70.00
N TYR A 260 5.76 -54.44 -69.90
CA TYR A 260 5.61 -55.12 -68.62
C TYR A 260 6.83 -54.91 -67.69
N SER A 261 8.05 -54.91 -68.25
CA SER A 261 9.26 -54.61 -67.49
C SER A 261 9.27 -53.18 -66.96
N GLU A 262 8.77 -52.21 -67.74
CA GLU A 262 8.62 -50.82 -67.32
C GLU A 262 7.57 -50.68 -66.20
N ASP A 263 6.46 -51.42 -66.26
CA ASP A 263 5.44 -51.42 -65.21
C ASP A 263 5.97 -51.99 -63.88
N ILE A 264 6.80 -53.03 -63.93
CA ILE A 264 7.48 -53.56 -62.73
C ILE A 264 8.47 -52.55 -62.15
N LYS A 265 9.26 -51.88 -63.00
CA LYS A 265 10.16 -50.82 -62.54
C LYS A 265 9.38 -49.67 -61.91
N SER A 266 8.25 -49.29 -62.50
CA SER A 266 7.35 -48.26 -61.97
C SER A 266 6.80 -48.66 -60.60
N TYR A 267 6.34 -49.90 -60.45
CA TYR A 267 5.89 -50.44 -59.17
C TYR A 267 7.00 -50.42 -58.12
N ASN A 268 8.20 -50.94 -58.43
CA ASN A 268 9.32 -50.99 -57.49
C ASN A 268 9.71 -49.59 -57.02
N LYS A 269 9.73 -48.59 -57.94
CA LYS A 269 9.99 -47.19 -57.57
C LYS A 269 8.96 -46.65 -56.58
N ILE A 270 7.67 -46.97 -56.77
CA ILE A 270 6.62 -46.55 -55.83
C ILE A 270 6.77 -47.28 -54.49
N TYR A 271 7.09 -48.57 -54.50
CA TYR A 271 7.35 -49.34 -53.28
C TYR A 271 8.55 -48.79 -52.50
N GLU A 272 9.69 -48.57 -53.15
CA GLU A 272 10.89 -48.00 -52.51
C GLU A 272 10.63 -46.61 -51.94
N GLY A 273 9.89 -45.78 -52.69
CA GLY A 273 9.43 -44.49 -52.21
C GLY A 273 8.51 -44.59 -50.99
N PHE A 274 7.61 -45.56 -50.94
CA PHE A 274 6.78 -45.82 -49.77
C PHE A 274 7.60 -46.33 -48.58
N ASP A 275 8.43 -47.37 -48.78
CA ASP A 275 9.19 -48.03 -47.72
C ASP A 275 10.22 -47.09 -47.06
N SER A 276 10.85 -46.21 -47.85
CA SER A 276 11.77 -45.19 -47.33
C SER A 276 11.07 -44.12 -46.47
N ASN A 277 9.79 -43.83 -46.73
CA ASN A 277 9.05 -42.78 -46.02
C ASN A 277 8.13 -43.31 -44.91
N ARG A 278 7.89 -44.62 -44.82
CA ARG A 278 6.87 -45.17 -43.92
C ARG A 278 7.13 -44.87 -42.44
N LEU A 279 8.39 -44.85 -42.00
CA LEU A 279 8.74 -44.52 -40.61
C LEU A 279 8.45 -43.05 -40.31
N ALA A 280 8.85 -42.14 -41.20
CA ALA A 280 8.55 -40.72 -41.07
C ALA A 280 7.03 -40.46 -41.07
N TYR A 281 6.25 -41.23 -41.83
CA TYR A 281 4.79 -41.16 -41.78
C TYR A 281 4.23 -41.58 -40.41
N LEU A 282 4.72 -42.68 -39.82
CA LEU A 282 4.29 -43.12 -38.49
C LEU A 282 4.67 -42.11 -37.41
N GLU A 283 5.92 -41.62 -37.43
CA GLU A 283 6.36 -40.56 -36.51
C GLU A 283 5.51 -39.30 -36.64
N GLY A 284 5.17 -38.90 -37.88
CA GLY A 284 4.27 -37.79 -38.13
C GLY A 284 2.86 -38.03 -37.58
N ILE A 285 2.31 -39.24 -37.76
CA ILE A 285 1.01 -39.61 -37.21
C ILE A 285 1.03 -39.52 -35.68
N GLU A 286 2.01 -40.12 -35.03
CA GLU A 286 2.14 -40.10 -33.56
C GLU A 286 2.31 -38.69 -33.01
N ARG A 287 3.08 -37.84 -33.70
CA ARG A 287 3.36 -36.48 -33.26
C ARG A 287 2.15 -35.54 -33.41
N TYR A 288 1.42 -35.67 -34.51
CA TYR A 288 0.40 -34.68 -34.88
C TYR A 288 -1.04 -35.14 -34.61
N TRP A 289 -1.33 -36.43 -34.46
CA TRP A 289 -2.68 -36.90 -34.13
C TRP A 289 -2.84 -37.10 -32.63
N ALA A 290 -3.92 -36.57 -32.07
CA ALA A 290 -4.21 -36.70 -30.64
C ALA A 290 -4.69 -38.12 -30.24
N ASN A 291 -5.15 -38.93 -31.21
CA ASN A 291 -5.70 -40.25 -30.95
C ASN A 291 -4.60 -41.32 -31.05
N PRO A 292 -4.18 -41.93 -29.92
CA PRO A 292 -3.08 -42.90 -29.90
C PRO A 292 -3.40 -44.21 -30.64
N LYS A 293 -4.68 -44.46 -30.99
CA LYS A 293 -5.08 -45.67 -31.72
C LYS A 293 -4.77 -45.61 -33.22
N ILE A 294 -4.53 -44.42 -33.77
CA ILE A 294 -4.36 -44.23 -35.22
C ILE A 294 -3.00 -44.73 -35.69
N GLY A 295 -1.94 -44.51 -34.91
CA GLY A 295 -0.59 -44.99 -35.20
C GLY A 295 -0.58 -46.51 -35.47
N PRO A 296 -1.03 -47.34 -34.51
CA PRO A 296 -1.09 -48.80 -34.70
C PRO A 296 -1.94 -49.25 -35.90
N VAL A 297 -3.06 -48.58 -36.15
CA VAL A 297 -3.93 -48.90 -37.32
C VAL A 297 -3.21 -48.61 -38.64
N MET A 298 -2.46 -47.51 -38.72
CA MET A 298 -1.68 -47.18 -39.92
C MET A 298 -0.46 -48.08 -40.07
N GLU A 299 0.20 -48.42 -38.97
CA GLU A 299 1.31 -49.38 -38.94
C GLU A 299 0.87 -50.75 -39.46
N GLU A 300 -0.31 -51.25 -39.06
CA GLU A 300 -0.86 -52.51 -39.57
C GLU A 300 -1.05 -52.48 -41.10
N VAL A 301 -1.56 -51.37 -41.66
CA VAL A 301 -1.69 -51.21 -43.12
C VAL A 301 -0.34 -51.19 -43.80
N PHE A 302 0.64 -50.49 -43.22
CA PHE A 302 1.99 -50.40 -43.77
C PHE A 302 2.69 -51.76 -43.75
N ASP A 303 2.55 -52.50 -42.66
CA ASP A 303 3.10 -53.85 -42.53
C ASP A 303 2.41 -54.83 -43.46
N PHE A 304 1.09 -54.74 -43.62
CA PHE A 304 0.37 -55.58 -44.58
C PHE A 304 0.83 -55.31 -46.03
N LEU A 305 1.06 -54.04 -46.37
CA LEU A 305 1.59 -53.63 -47.66
C LEU A 305 3.01 -54.19 -47.90
N VAL A 306 3.93 -53.97 -46.96
CA VAL A 306 5.34 -54.36 -47.11
C VAL A 306 5.54 -55.86 -46.98
N LYS A 307 5.13 -56.43 -45.85
CA LYS A 307 5.38 -57.84 -45.54
C LYS A 307 4.39 -58.73 -46.27
N GLY A 308 3.09 -58.40 -46.22
CA GLY A 308 2.03 -59.20 -46.81
C GLY A 308 2.05 -59.18 -48.34
N ILE A 309 1.96 -58.00 -48.94
CA ILE A 309 1.82 -57.87 -50.40
C ILE A 309 3.17 -57.87 -51.12
N HIS A 310 4.09 -56.98 -50.76
CA HIS A 310 5.35 -56.86 -51.50
C HIS A 310 6.25 -58.08 -51.30
N GLN A 311 6.66 -58.36 -50.05
CA GLN A 311 7.67 -59.37 -49.74
C GLN A 311 7.15 -60.80 -49.92
N ASN A 312 5.93 -61.10 -49.48
CA ASN A 312 5.41 -62.47 -49.49
C ASN A 312 4.66 -62.85 -50.76
N GLN A 313 4.20 -61.89 -51.57
CA GLN A 313 3.40 -62.18 -52.77
C GLN A 313 4.03 -61.67 -54.06
N ILE A 314 4.25 -60.36 -54.19
CA ILE A 314 4.75 -59.79 -55.45
C ILE A 314 6.19 -60.23 -55.73
N LEU A 315 7.09 -60.11 -54.76
CA LEU A 315 8.50 -60.40 -54.97
C LEU A 315 8.78 -61.86 -55.37
N PRO A 316 8.23 -62.90 -54.69
CA PRO A 316 8.47 -64.29 -55.05
C PRO A 316 7.88 -64.64 -56.42
N VAL A 317 6.64 -64.19 -56.69
CA VAL A 317 5.96 -64.44 -57.97
C VAL A 317 6.76 -63.86 -59.13
N MET A 318 7.18 -62.59 -59.01
CA MET A 318 7.96 -61.93 -60.05
C MET A 318 9.30 -62.64 -60.28
N ARG A 319 10.02 -62.98 -59.21
CA ARG A 319 11.29 -63.71 -59.31
C ARG A 319 11.12 -65.04 -60.03
N ASP A 320 10.17 -65.85 -59.60
CA ASP A 320 9.95 -67.20 -60.12
C ASP A 320 9.46 -67.15 -61.58
N MET A 321 8.62 -66.16 -61.92
CA MET A 321 8.20 -65.90 -63.30
C MET A 321 9.38 -65.49 -64.19
N TYR A 322 10.19 -64.51 -63.77
CA TYR A 322 11.35 -64.08 -64.54
C TYR A 322 12.35 -65.22 -64.75
N GLU A 323 12.55 -66.08 -63.76
CA GLU A 323 13.39 -67.26 -63.90
C GLU A 323 12.88 -68.20 -65.01
N GLN A 324 11.56 -68.45 -65.08
CA GLN A 324 10.99 -69.27 -66.15
C GLN A 324 11.06 -68.59 -67.53
N LEU A 325 10.87 -67.27 -67.60
CA LEU A 325 10.99 -66.51 -68.85
C LEU A 325 12.43 -66.51 -69.36
N ASN A 326 13.43 -66.35 -68.48
CA ASN A 326 14.85 -66.45 -68.82
C ASN A 326 15.23 -67.84 -69.34
N LYS A 327 14.59 -68.90 -68.83
CA LYS A 327 14.71 -70.27 -69.32
C LYS A 327 13.91 -70.53 -70.61
N GLN A 328 13.38 -69.48 -71.26
CA GLN A 328 12.55 -69.57 -72.48
C GLN A 328 11.32 -70.48 -72.30
N ASN A 329 10.74 -70.49 -71.09
CA ASN A 329 9.58 -71.31 -70.75
C ASN A 329 8.34 -70.46 -70.37
N PRO A 330 7.77 -69.70 -71.33
CA PRO A 330 6.64 -68.81 -71.05
C PRO A 330 5.36 -69.56 -70.64
N GLY A 331 5.24 -70.85 -70.99
CA GLY A 331 4.13 -71.69 -70.55
C GLY A 331 4.14 -71.97 -69.04
N LYS A 332 5.32 -72.26 -68.46
CA LYS A 332 5.46 -72.42 -67.00
C LYS A 332 5.33 -71.07 -66.28
N ALA A 333 5.90 -70.00 -66.85
CA ALA A 333 5.73 -68.65 -66.31
C ALA A 333 4.24 -68.25 -66.23
N GLN A 334 3.45 -68.54 -67.27
CA GLN A 334 2.01 -68.26 -67.28
C GLN A 334 1.23 -69.05 -66.21
N LYS A 335 1.62 -70.30 -65.93
CA LYS A 335 0.98 -71.10 -64.87
C LYS A 335 1.21 -70.47 -63.50
N ILE A 336 2.43 -70.03 -63.21
CA ILE A 336 2.77 -69.31 -61.97
C ILE A 336 1.96 -68.01 -61.90
N ALA A 337 1.92 -67.24 -62.99
CA ALA A 337 1.21 -65.98 -63.06
C ALA A 337 -0.31 -66.13 -62.83
N ASN A 338 -0.95 -67.16 -63.39
CA ASN A 338 -2.38 -67.40 -63.20
C ASN A 338 -2.70 -67.76 -61.74
N LEU A 339 -1.89 -68.60 -61.09
CA LEU A 339 -2.06 -68.93 -59.67
C LEU A 339 -1.88 -67.68 -58.80
N ALA A 340 -0.87 -66.88 -59.10
CA ALA A 340 -0.61 -65.62 -58.40
C ALA A 340 -1.70 -64.57 -58.64
N HIS A 341 -2.35 -64.54 -59.81
CA HIS A 341 -3.42 -63.60 -60.11
C HIS A 341 -4.60 -63.74 -59.15
N GLU A 342 -5.03 -64.98 -58.87
CA GLU A 342 -6.14 -65.27 -57.95
C GLU A 342 -5.79 -64.86 -56.52
N ASP A 343 -4.60 -65.24 -56.03
CA ASP A 343 -4.15 -64.88 -54.67
C ASP A 343 -3.94 -63.36 -54.52
N MET A 344 -3.30 -62.71 -55.49
CA MET A 344 -3.14 -61.25 -55.50
C MET A 344 -4.49 -60.54 -55.58
N ALA A 345 -5.48 -61.05 -56.31
CA ALA A 345 -6.79 -60.42 -56.39
C ALA A 345 -7.44 -60.29 -55.01
N VAL A 346 -7.39 -61.34 -54.20
CA VAL A 346 -7.94 -61.35 -52.84
C VAL A 346 -7.19 -60.35 -51.95
N ASN A 347 -5.87 -60.40 -51.94
CA ASN A 347 -5.07 -59.62 -51.01
C ASN A 347 -4.97 -58.13 -51.39
N VAL A 348 -4.91 -57.81 -52.68
CA VAL A 348 -5.00 -56.42 -53.17
C VAL A 348 -6.38 -55.82 -52.86
N GLN A 349 -7.46 -56.59 -52.95
CA GLN A 349 -8.79 -56.13 -52.55
C GLN A 349 -8.89 -55.93 -51.03
N ALA A 350 -8.26 -56.80 -50.23
CA ALA A 350 -8.18 -56.63 -48.79
C ALA A 350 -7.39 -55.36 -48.42
N LEU A 351 -6.25 -55.12 -49.07
CA LEU A 351 -5.43 -53.92 -48.92
C LEU A 351 -6.23 -52.66 -49.24
N GLU A 352 -6.98 -52.65 -50.35
CA GLU A 352 -7.83 -51.52 -50.74
C GLU A 352 -8.86 -51.18 -49.65
N LYS A 353 -9.54 -52.19 -49.09
CA LYS A 353 -10.50 -51.99 -48.01
C LYS A 353 -9.83 -51.44 -46.75
N GLN A 354 -8.65 -51.94 -46.40
CA GLN A 354 -7.90 -51.47 -45.24
C GLN A 354 -7.43 -50.02 -45.43
N ILE A 355 -6.82 -49.69 -46.58
CA ILE A 355 -6.40 -48.33 -46.92
C ILE A 355 -7.59 -47.36 -46.81
N ASN A 356 -8.73 -47.68 -47.43
CA ASN A 356 -9.89 -46.80 -47.42
C ASN A 356 -10.43 -46.58 -45.99
N ARG A 357 -10.48 -47.63 -45.16
CA ARG A 357 -10.92 -47.52 -43.77
C ARG A 357 -9.95 -46.71 -42.92
N SER A 358 -8.65 -46.98 -43.01
CA SER A 358 -7.63 -46.30 -42.20
C SER A 358 -7.47 -44.84 -42.61
N LEU A 359 -7.51 -44.51 -43.91
CA LEU A 359 -7.53 -43.12 -44.37
C LEU A 359 -8.77 -42.37 -43.90
N MET A 360 -9.95 -43.01 -43.86
CA MET A 360 -11.15 -42.38 -43.30
C MET A 360 -10.99 -42.10 -41.80
N GLN A 361 -10.41 -43.02 -41.03
CA GLN A 361 -10.15 -42.81 -39.60
C GLN A 361 -9.12 -41.70 -39.37
N LEU A 362 -8.05 -41.69 -40.16
CA LEU A 362 -7.00 -40.67 -40.14
C LEU A 362 -7.59 -39.28 -40.44
N ARG A 363 -8.47 -39.18 -41.45
CA ARG A 363 -9.13 -37.93 -41.85
C ARG A 363 -10.12 -37.41 -40.81
N LYS A 364 -10.90 -38.29 -40.18
CA LYS A 364 -11.86 -37.90 -39.12
C LYS A 364 -11.21 -37.35 -37.86
N SER A 365 -9.91 -37.54 -37.73
CA SER A 365 -9.14 -37.20 -36.53
C SER A 365 -8.22 -35.99 -36.75
N ILE A 366 -8.35 -35.34 -37.91
CA ILE A 366 -7.93 -33.97 -38.21
C ILE A 366 -9.14 -33.09 -37.91
#